data_AF-A0A5E7BSP5-F1
#
_entry.id   AF-A0A5E7BSP5-F1
#
_cell.length_a   1.000
_cell.length_b   1.000
_cell.length_c   1.000
_cell.angle_alpha   90.00
_cell.angle_beta   90.00
_cell.angle_gamma   90.00
#
_symmetry.space_group_name_H-M   'P 1'
#
loop_
_entity.id
_entity.type
_entity.pdbx_description
1 polymer ?
#
loop_
_entity_poly.entity_id
_entity_poly.type
_entity_poly.pdbx_seq_one_letter_code
_entity_poly.pdbx_strand_id
1 'polypeptide(L)'
;MTTRHKAQWITEMKDLLSGPRNRAAEEKFCKLVYEPPPNIDSEIVDIIMESFLKPFDSSVMQTFVSALSGIDFEQYYDSYFKILPRLIHKDPNSALCLLNYPGFELKHEHISKIVRMIKKTDPSGALKKDLDYQINYWNLQNDEPWYSIYHFA
;
A
#
# COMPACT_ATOMS: atom_id res chain seq x y z
N MET A 1 -14.33 -21.86 -14.79
CA MET A 1 -13.31 -21.37 -13.83
C MET A 1 -13.74 -21.81 -12.44
N THR A 2 -12.94 -22.65 -11.78
CA THR A 2 -13.21 -23.11 -10.41
C THR A 2 -12.92 -21.96 -9.46
N THR A 3 -13.89 -21.52 -8.68
CA THR A 3 -13.71 -20.45 -7.68
C THR A 3 -12.71 -20.93 -6.62
N ARG A 4 -11.53 -20.30 -6.53
CA ARG A 4 -10.57 -20.59 -5.45
C ARG A 4 -11.16 -20.13 -4.12
N HIS A 5 -11.13 -20.98 -3.10
CA HIS A 5 -11.59 -20.62 -1.77
C HIS A 5 -10.65 -19.59 -1.11
N LYS A 6 -11.23 -18.58 -0.45
CA LYS A 6 -10.50 -17.49 0.25
C LYS A 6 -9.38 -18.03 1.15
N ALA A 7 -9.68 -19.03 1.98
CA ALA A 7 -8.71 -19.61 2.92
C ALA A 7 -7.48 -20.20 2.20
N GLN A 8 -7.70 -20.91 1.09
CA GLN A 8 -6.62 -21.47 0.28
C GLN A 8 -5.75 -20.35 -0.32
N TRP A 9 -6.38 -19.32 -0.89
CA TRP A 9 -5.66 -18.17 -1.44
C TRP A 9 -4.79 -17.49 -0.37
N ILE A 10 -5.32 -17.29 0.83
CA ILE A 10 -4.60 -16.66 1.96
C ILE A 10 -3.37 -17.48 2.35
N THR A 11 -3.54 -18.79 2.56
CA THR A 11 -2.42 -19.67 2.92
C THR A 11 -1.34 -19.62 1.83
N GLU A 12 -1.73 -19.80 0.57
CA GLU A 12 -0.77 -19.80 -0.53
C GLU A 12 -0.05 -18.45 -0.69
N MET A 13 -0.76 -17.34 -0.49
CA MET A 13 -0.16 -16.01 -0.57
C MET A 13 0.81 -15.75 0.59
N LYS A 14 0.44 -16.09 1.83
CA LYS A 14 1.32 -15.94 3.00
C LYS A 14 2.58 -16.79 2.89
N ASP A 15 2.46 -18.02 2.39
CA ASP A 15 3.62 -18.88 2.12
C ASP A 15 4.55 -18.26 1.07
N LEU A 16 3.98 -17.65 0.01
CA LEU A 16 4.78 -16.94 -0.98
C LEU A 16 5.46 -15.70 -0.42
N LEU A 17 4.75 -14.89 0.37
CA LEU A 17 5.31 -13.66 0.93
C LEU A 17 6.47 -13.94 1.90
N SER A 18 6.39 -15.03 2.67
CA SER A 18 7.43 -15.47 3.60
C SER A 18 8.55 -16.30 2.93
N GLY A 19 8.27 -16.92 1.78
CA GLY A 19 9.18 -17.81 1.07
C GLY A 19 10.31 -17.17 0.24
N PRO A 20 11.14 -18.01 -0.42
CA PRO A 20 12.20 -17.56 -1.30
C PRO A 20 11.63 -16.86 -2.55
N ARG A 21 12.39 -15.89 -3.08
CA ARG A 21 12.08 -15.22 -4.35
C ARG A 21 12.81 -15.97 -5.47
N ASN A 22 12.10 -16.88 -6.13
CA ASN A 22 12.57 -17.62 -7.28
C ASN A 22 11.49 -17.64 -8.36
N ARG A 23 11.84 -18.13 -9.56
CA ARG A 23 10.93 -18.18 -10.70
C ARG A 23 9.61 -18.90 -10.41
N ALA A 24 9.64 -20.00 -9.68
CA ALA A 24 8.42 -20.73 -9.32
C ALA A 24 7.51 -19.92 -8.40
N ALA A 25 8.09 -19.15 -7.46
CA ALA A 25 7.36 -18.23 -6.60
C ALA A 25 6.74 -17.07 -7.39
N GLU A 26 7.46 -16.53 -8.38
CA GLU A 26 6.94 -15.48 -9.29
C GLU A 26 5.76 -15.98 -10.12
N GLU A 27 5.89 -17.16 -10.73
CA GLU A 27 4.82 -17.79 -11.53
C GLU A 27 3.58 -18.07 -10.65
N LYS A 28 3.77 -18.56 -9.43
CA LYS A 28 2.67 -18.82 -8.49
C LYS A 28 2.03 -17.51 -7.99
N PHE A 29 2.84 -16.50 -7.68
CA PHE A 29 2.34 -15.18 -7.26
C PHE A 29 1.49 -14.55 -8.35
N CYS A 30 1.99 -14.54 -9.59
CA CYS A 30 1.28 -14.07 -10.77
C CYS A 30 -0.10 -14.75 -10.90
N LYS A 31 -0.15 -16.09 -10.78
CA LYS A 31 -1.42 -16.82 -10.81
C LYS A 31 -2.40 -16.41 -9.71
N LEU A 32 -1.91 -16.25 -8.48
CA LEU A 32 -2.77 -15.86 -7.35
C LEU A 32 -3.30 -14.43 -7.48
N VAL A 33 -2.50 -13.52 -8.07
CA VAL A 33 -2.88 -12.14 -8.34
C VAL A 33 -3.98 -12.05 -9.39
N TYR A 34 -3.92 -12.87 -10.45
CA TYR A 34 -4.96 -12.92 -11.50
C TYR A 34 -6.22 -13.71 -11.11
N GLU A 35 -6.13 -14.52 -10.05
CA GLU A 35 -7.24 -15.31 -9.51
C GLU A 35 -7.51 -14.93 -8.04
N PRO A 36 -7.86 -13.66 -7.74
CA PRO A 36 -8.16 -13.24 -6.39
C PRO A 36 -9.48 -13.89 -5.90
N PRO A 37 -9.68 -13.99 -4.58
CA PRO A 37 -10.97 -14.41 -4.04
C PRO A 37 -12.07 -13.40 -4.46
N PRO A 38 -13.32 -13.87 -4.69
CA PRO A 38 -14.40 -13.02 -5.21
C PRO A 38 -14.81 -11.88 -4.28
N ASN A 39 -14.56 -12.03 -2.97
CA ASN A 39 -14.83 -11.02 -1.96
C ASN A 39 -13.51 -10.56 -1.33
N ILE A 40 -13.01 -9.40 -1.75
CA ILE A 40 -11.83 -8.77 -1.14
C ILE A 40 -12.29 -8.06 0.14
N ASP A 41 -11.95 -8.63 1.29
CA ASP A 41 -12.18 -8.05 2.60
C ASP A 41 -10.87 -7.59 3.25
N SER A 42 -10.93 -7.04 4.47
CA SER A 42 -9.77 -6.42 5.13
C SER A 42 -8.58 -7.37 5.29
N GLU A 43 -8.82 -8.67 5.44
CA GLU A 43 -7.73 -9.64 5.54
C GLU A 43 -7.00 -9.80 4.20
N ILE A 44 -7.73 -9.77 3.09
CA ILE A 44 -7.13 -9.80 1.75
C ILE A 44 -6.40 -8.49 1.46
N VAL A 45 -6.99 -7.35 1.83
CA VAL A 45 -6.34 -6.03 1.68
C VAL A 45 -5.04 -5.97 2.50
N ASP A 46 -5.04 -6.47 3.73
CA ASP A 46 -3.83 -6.56 4.57
C ASP A 46 -2.72 -7.37 3.87
N ILE A 47 -3.06 -8.54 3.31
CA ILE A 47 -2.08 -9.39 2.61
C ILE A 47 -1.56 -8.70 1.34
N ILE A 48 -2.44 -8.03 0.59
CA ILE A 48 -2.03 -7.25 -0.58
C ILE A 48 -1.07 -6.13 -0.14
N MET A 49 -1.38 -5.41 0.93
CA MET A 49 -0.50 -4.37 1.48
C MET A 49 0.85 -4.94 1.90
N GLU A 50 0.88 -6.05 2.64
CA GLU A 50 2.11 -6.72 3.06
C GLU A 50 3.02 -7.11 1.89
N SER A 51 2.46 -7.39 0.71
CA SER A 51 3.25 -7.71 -0.48
C SER A 51 4.18 -6.58 -0.92
N PHE A 52 3.83 -5.32 -0.65
CA PHE A 52 4.68 -4.16 -0.96
C PHE A 52 5.92 -4.05 -0.07
N LEU A 53 5.97 -4.75 1.08
CA LEU A 53 7.19 -4.81 1.90
C LEU A 53 8.29 -5.63 1.23
N LYS A 54 7.97 -6.53 0.29
CA LYS A 54 8.94 -7.33 -0.46
C LYS A 54 8.35 -7.62 -1.85
N PRO A 55 8.28 -6.59 -2.71
CA PRO A 55 7.50 -6.64 -3.93
C PRO A 55 8.04 -7.71 -4.87
N PHE A 56 7.12 -8.26 -5.68
CA PHE A 56 7.47 -9.04 -6.87
C PHE A 56 7.68 -8.09 -8.06
N ASP A 57 7.81 -8.65 -9.26
CA ASP A 57 7.90 -7.87 -10.50
C ASP A 57 6.85 -6.76 -10.60
N SER A 58 7.26 -5.58 -11.07
CA SER A 58 6.45 -4.36 -11.08
C SER A 58 5.16 -4.52 -11.89
N SER A 59 5.18 -5.28 -12.99
CA SER A 59 3.99 -5.52 -13.81
C SER A 59 2.91 -6.31 -13.06
N VAL A 60 3.33 -7.24 -12.21
CA VAL A 60 2.40 -8.04 -11.39
C VAL A 60 1.88 -7.23 -10.22
N MET A 61 2.75 -6.43 -9.57
CA MET A 61 2.36 -5.54 -8.49
C MET A 61 1.30 -4.51 -8.94
N GLN A 62 1.32 -4.08 -10.20
CA GLN A 62 0.32 -3.16 -10.76
C GLN A 62 -1.12 -3.71 -10.70
N THR A 63 -1.29 -5.03 -10.74
CA THR A 63 -2.62 -5.64 -10.61
C THR A 63 -3.18 -5.46 -9.21
N PHE A 64 -2.33 -5.56 -8.18
CA PHE A 64 -2.73 -5.26 -6.80
C PHE A 64 -3.01 -3.78 -6.57
N VAL A 65 -2.22 -2.89 -7.17
CA VAL A 65 -2.55 -1.45 -7.18
C VAL A 65 -3.95 -1.24 -7.75
N SER A 66 -4.26 -1.86 -8.89
CA SER A 66 -5.59 -1.78 -9.51
C SER A 66 -6.70 -2.34 -8.62
N ALA A 67 -6.47 -3.47 -7.94
CA ALA A 67 -7.44 -4.04 -7.00
C ALA A 67 -7.71 -3.11 -5.80
N LEU A 68 -6.68 -2.44 -5.29
CA LEU A 68 -6.79 -1.50 -4.19
C LEU A 68 -7.59 -0.24 -4.54
N SER A 69 -7.69 0.13 -5.82
CA SER A 69 -8.49 1.28 -6.27
C SER A 69 -9.99 1.12 -6.03
N GLY A 70 -10.47 -0.12 -5.92
CA GLY A 70 -11.87 -0.44 -5.63
C GLY A 70 -12.20 -0.55 -4.14
N ILE A 71 -11.20 -0.36 -3.26
CA ILE A 71 -11.35 -0.48 -1.81
C ILE A 71 -11.75 0.86 -1.21
N ASP A 72 -12.64 0.87 -0.22
CA ASP A 72 -13.05 2.10 0.44
C ASP A 72 -11.88 2.75 1.21
N PHE A 73 -11.99 4.06 1.41
CA PHE A 73 -10.96 4.88 2.06
C PHE A 73 -10.53 4.29 3.42
N GLU A 74 -11.48 3.92 4.28
CA GLU A 74 -11.16 3.51 5.65
C GLU A 74 -10.44 2.16 5.63
N GLN A 75 -10.97 1.19 4.89
CA GLN A 75 -10.36 -0.13 4.75
C GLN A 75 -8.95 -0.06 4.13
N TYR A 76 -8.76 0.79 3.12
CA TYR A 76 -7.46 1.00 2.48
C TYR A 76 -6.44 1.54 3.50
N TYR A 77 -6.74 2.68 4.13
CA TYR A 77 -5.79 3.33 5.01
C TYR A 77 -5.56 2.53 6.30
N ASP A 78 -6.58 1.87 6.86
CA ASP A 78 -6.40 1.00 8.03
C ASP A 78 -5.38 -0.12 7.77
N SER A 79 -5.39 -0.66 6.55
CA SER A 79 -4.45 -1.71 6.13
C SER A 79 -3.07 -1.14 5.82
N TYR A 80 -3.00 -0.02 5.09
CA TYR A 80 -1.76 0.67 4.74
C TYR A 80 -0.98 1.11 5.99
N PHE A 81 -1.64 1.66 7.00
CA PHE A 81 -0.99 2.12 8.23
C PHE A 81 -0.35 0.99 9.06
N LYS A 82 -0.74 -0.28 8.85
CA LYS A 82 -0.07 -1.46 9.46
C LYS A 82 1.33 -1.73 8.87
N ILE A 83 1.57 -1.32 7.63
CA ILE A 83 2.84 -1.54 6.93
C ILE A 83 3.69 -0.28 6.83
N LEU A 84 3.08 0.91 6.85
CA LEU A 84 3.73 2.18 6.59
C LEU A 84 5.02 2.41 7.39
N PRO A 85 5.08 2.17 8.72
CA PRO A 85 6.31 2.37 9.49
C PRO A 85 7.49 1.53 8.99
N ARG A 86 7.22 0.33 8.46
CA ARG A 86 8.27 -0.53 7.88
C ARG A 86 8.57 -0.12 6.44
N LEU A 87 7.55 0.26 5.68
CA LEU A 87 7.68 0.59 4.28
C LEU A 87 8.49 1.87 4.07
N ILE A 88 8.24 2.93 4.85
CA ILE A 88 8.92 4.23 4.71
C ILE A 88 10.44 4.13 4.87
N HIS A 89 10.95 3.20 5.68
CA HIS A 89 12.39 2.98 5.85
C HIS A 89 13.00 2.08 4.78
N LYS A 90 12.19 1.19 4.19
CA LYS A 90 12.66 0.20 3.22
C LYS A 90 12.60 0.72 1.78
N ASP A 91 11.50 1.38 1.45
CA ASP A 91 11.21 1.94 0.14
C ASP A 91 10.35 3.20 0.31
N PRO A 92 10.99 4.36 0.56
CA PRO A 92 10.28 5.63 0.72
C PRO A 92 9.41 5.98 -0.48
N ASN A 93 9.83 5.59 -1.68
CA ASN A 93 9.11 5.91 -2.89
C ASN A 93 7.77 5.18 -2.95
N SER A 94 7.79 3.87 -2.72
CA SER A 94 6.54 3.09 -2.63
C SER A 94 5.67 3.54 -1.47
N ALA A 95 6.27 3.93 -0.32
CA ALA A 95 5.52 4.47 0.81
C ALA A 95 4.73 5.71 0.41
N LEU A 96 5.37 6.68 -0.25
CA LEU A 96 4.72 7.92 -0.68
C LEU A 96 3.72 7.71 -1.82
N CYS A 97 4.04 6.86 -2.80
CA CYS A 97 3.11 6.48 -3.88
C CYS A 97 1.81 5.91 -3.31
N LEU A 98 1.90 5.00 -2.34
CA LEU A 98 0.72 4.40 -1.71
C LEU A 98 0.01 5.38 -0.76
N LEU A 99 0.72 6.28 -0.09
CA LEU A 99 0.07 7.32 0.73
C LEU A 99 -0.86 8.22 -0.12
N ASN A 100 -0.42 8.50 -1.35
CA ASN A 100 -1.14 9.29 -2.35
C ASN A 100 -2.18 8.48 -3.15
N TYR A 101 -2.38 7.20 -2.83
CA TYR A 101 -3.31 6.32 -3.52
C TYR A 101 -4.54 6.10 -2.62
N PRO A 102 -5.79 6.25 -3.13
CA PRO A 102 -6.33 5.49 -4.25
C PRO A 102 -7.02 6.38 -5.29
N GLY A 103 -6.26 7.05 -6.15
CA GLY A 103 -6.78 7.65 -7.39
C GLY A 103 -7.93 8.66 -7.27
N PHE A 104 -8.32 9.07 -6.06
CA PHE A 104 -9.28 10.13 -5.80
C PHE A 104 -8.58 11.31 -5.15
N GLU A 105 -8.98 12.52 -5.52
CA GLU A 105 -8.49 13.75 -4.91
C GLU A 105 -8.79 13.73 -3.40
N LEU A 106 -7.73 13.71 -2.58
CA LEU A 106 -7.88 13.75 -1.13
C LEU A 106 -8.50 15.08 -0.71
N LYS A 107 -9.72 15.02 -0.20
CA LYS A 107 -10.37 16.17 0.44
C LYS A 107 -9.71 16.49 1.78
N HIS A 108 -9.93 17.70 2.28
CA HIS A 108 -9.42 18.14 3.58
C HIS A 108 -9.81 17.20 4.73
N GLU A 109 -11.01 16.62 4.70
CA GLU A 109 -11.47 15.63 5.68
C GLU A 109 -10.65 14.32 5.65
N HIS A 110 -10.25 13.86 4.46
CA HIS A 110 -9.40 12.69 4.27
C HIS A 110 -7.99 12.96 4.82
N ILE A 111 -7.41 14.11 4.49
CA ILE A 111 -6.11 14.53 5.02
C ILE A 111 -6.15 14.57 6.55
N SER A 112 -7.21 15.14 7.13
CA SER A 112 -7.40 15.20 8.58
C SER A 112 -7.52 13.80 9.21
N LYS A 113 -8.12 12.82 8.52
CA LYS A 113 -8.14 11.42 8.96
C LYS A 113 -6.75 10.79 8.90
N ILE A 114 -6.05 10.93 7.77
CA ILE A 114 -4.68 10.41 7.58
C ILE A 114 -3.75 10.94 8.67
N VAL A 115 -3.77 12.24 8.97
CA VAL A 115 -2.95 12.84 10.03
C VAL A 115 -3.26 12.24 11.41
N ARG A 116 -4.55 11.99 11.71
CA ARG A 116 -4.95 11.31 12.95
C ARG A 116 -4.45 9.86 12.98
N MET A 117 -4.47 9.16 11.85
CA MET A 117 -3.97 7.79 11.74
C MET A 117 -2.44 7.72 11.90
N ILE A 118 -1.69 8.67 11.34
CA ILE A 118 -0.23 8.81 11.58
C ILE A 118 0.02 8.93 13.08
N LYS A 119 -0.66 9.87 13.76
CA LYS A 119 -0.50 10.10 15.20
C LYS A 119 -0.90 8.88 16.05
N LYS A 120 -1.92 8.14 15.63
CA LYS A 120 -2.33 6.89 16.30
C LYS A 120 -1.30 5.78 16.11
N THR A 121 -0.71 5.69 14.91
CA THR A 121 0.28 4.67 14.55
C THR A 121 1.61 4.91 15.27
N ASP A 122 2.04 6.16 15.35
CA ASP A 122 3.22 6.56 16.11
C ASP A 122 2.97 7.87 16.89
N PRO A 123 2.60 7.77 18.18
CA PRO A 123 2.38 8.93 19.03
C PRO A 123 3.63 9.78 19.28
N SER A 124 4.83 9.25 19.05
CA SER A 124 6.09 10.00 19.24
C SER A 124 6.30 11.09 18.18
N GLY A 125 5.64 10.95 17.03
CA GLY A 125 5.77 11.86 15.90
C GLY A 125 6.98 11.59 14.99
N ALA A 126 7.77 10.55 15.26
CA ALA A 126 8.89 10.15 14.43
C ALA A 126 8.43 9.78 13.01
N LEU A 127 7.39 8.98 12.88
CA LEU A 127 6.80 8.59 11.59
C LEU A 127 6.34 9.81 10.79
N LYS A 128 5.70 10.77 11.46
CA LYS A 128 5.28 12.02 10.81
C LYS A 128 6.50 12.79 10.29
N LYS A 129 7.55 12.90 11.11
CA LYS A 129 8.78 13.58 10.74
C LYS A 129 9.46 12.93 9.53
N ASP A 130 9.49 11.60 9.48
CA ASP A 130 10.05 10.85 8.35
C ASP A 130 9.24 11.07 7.07
N LEU A 131 7.90 11.03 7.17
CA LEU A 131 7.01 11.35 6.05
C LEU A 131 7.21 12.78 5.55
N ASP A 132 7.21 13.77 6.45
CA ASP A 132 7.40 15.18 6.10
C ASP A 132 8.76 15.38 5.39
N TYR A 133 9.81 14.71 5.87
CA TYR A 133 11.14 14.75 5.24
C TYR A 133 11.11 14.19 3.82
N GLN A 134 10.51 13.00 3.62
CA GLN A 134 10.45 12.37 2.31
C GLN A 134 9.57 13.17 1.33
N ILE A 135 8.44 13.71 1.79
CA ILE A 135 7.56 14.57 0.97
C ILE A 135 8.30 15.84 0.53
N ASN A 136 9.01 16.50 1.46
CA ASN A 136 9.81 17.69 1.12
C ASN A 136 10.93 17.34 0.14
N TYR A 137 11.62 16.22 0.35
CA TYR A 137 12.67 15.76 -0.56
C TYR A 137 12.12 15.51 -1.97
N TRP A 138 10.99 14.81 -2.09
CA TRP A 138 10.30 14.58 -3.36
C TRP A 138 9.85 15.87 -4.04
N ASN A 139 9.23 16.80 -3.30
CA ASN A 139 8.81 18.09 -3.85
C ASN A 139 10.00 18.91 -4.38
N LEU A 140 11.19 18.78 -3.77
CA LEU A 140 12.42 19.42 -4.25
C LEU A 140 12.99 18.76 -5.53
N GLN A 141 12.62 17.52 -5.83
CA GLN A 141 13.02 16.82 -7.07
C GLN A 141 12.12 17.15 -8.28
N ASN A 142 11.10 18.03 -8.13
CA ASN A 142 10.13 18.39 -9.19
C ASN A 142 9.30 17.22 -9.76
N ASP A 143 9.07 16.15 -8.99
CA ASP A 143 8.10 15.10 -9.33
C ASP A 143 6.72 15.48 -8.75
N GLU A 144 5.95 16.29 -9.48
CA GLU A 144 4.70 16.92 -9.01
C GLU A 144 3.49 15.97 -8.92
N PRO A 145 2.83 15.94 -7.74
CA PRO A 145 1.40 16.32 -7.74
C PRO A 145 0.96 17.26 -6.59
N TRP A 146 1.86 17.72 -5.71
CA TRP A 146 1.46 18.44 -4.48
C TRP A 146 1.96 19.89 -4.35
N TYR A 147 2.51 20.47 -5.41
CA TYR A 147 2.97 21.88 -5.45
C TYR A 147 1.88 22.89 -5.01
N SER A 148 0.61 22.53 -5.19
CA SER A 148 -0.56 23.34 -4.83
C SER A 148 -0.84 23.48 -3.32
N ILE A 149 -0.27 22.63 -2.46
CA ILE A 149 -0.56 22.67 -1.01
C ILE A 149 0.28 23.75 -0.28
N TYR A 150 1.42 24.16 -0.84
CA TYR A 150 2.37 25.02 -0.12
C TYR A 150 2.25 26.53 -0.38
N HIS A 151 1.44 26.96 -1.35
CA HIS A 151 1.30 28.39 -1.69
C HIS A 151 0.14 29.13 -0.99
N PHE A 152 -0.50 28.51 0.00
CA PHE A 152 -1.59 29.14 0.77
C PHE A 152 -1.42 29.07 2.30
N ALA A 153 -0.18 28.94 2.80
CA ALA A 153 0.13 29.11 4.23
C ALA A 153 0.80 30.47 4.48
#